data_AF-A0A538PEE3-F1
#
_entry.id   AF-A0A538PEE3-F1
#
_cell.length_a   1.000
_cell.length_b   1.000
_cell.length_c   1.000
_cell.angle_alpha   90.00
_cell.angle_beta   90.00
_cell.angle_gamma   90.00
#
_symmetry.space_group_name_H-M   'P 1'
#
loop_
_entity.id
_entity.type
_entity.pdbx_description
1 polymer ?
#
loop_
_entity_poly.entity_id
_entity_poly.type
_entity_poly.pdbx_seq_one_letter_code
_entity_poly.pdbx_strand_id
1 'polypeptide(L)'
;MADRSYFICGLAALNLAATFAVADPLGSSHEWPVYGGDPPGTKYSALDRINRTNVSRLRPVWVHRCDDMRREPASTIECNPIEVDGVLYLTTPGLKVEALDGATGRT
;
A
#
# COMPACT_ATOMS: atom_id res chain seq x y z
N MET A 1 -71.33 1.10 8.21
CA MET A 1 -71.62 -0.07 7.36
C MET A 1 -71.07 0.22 5.99
N ALA A 2 -69.94 -0.43 5.64
CA ALA A 2 -69.28 -0.50 4.32
C ALA A 2 -68.88 0.81 3.61
N ASP A 3 -67.88 0.91 2.75
CA ASP A 3 -66.57 0.27 2.56
C ASP A 3 -65.83 1.20 1.55
N ARG A 4 -64.51 1.17 1.57
CA ARG A 4 -63.50 1.94 0.81
C ARG A 4 -63.61 1.76 -0.70
N SER A 5 -62.98 2.68 -1.48
CA SER A 5 -62.29 2.47 -2.80
C SER A 5 -62.16 3.79 -3.59
N TYR A 6 -61.07 4.27 -4.20
CA TYR A 6 -59.64 3.95 -4.23
C TYR A 6 -58.82 5.21 -4.60
N PHE A 7 -57.84 5.49 -3.75
CA PHE A 7 -56.51 6.09 -3.95
C PHE A 7 -56.12 6.68 -5.31
N ILE A 8 -55.75 7.97 -5.23
CA ILE A 8 -55.00 8.75 -6.21
C ILE A 8 -53.54 8.26 -6.28
N CYS A 9 -53.12 8.05 -7.52
CA CYS A 9 -51.78 8.20 -8.10
C CYS A 9 -50.66 8.67 -7.14
N GLY A 10 -49.64 7.82 -6.96
CA GLY A 10 -48.38 8.22 -6.38
C GLY A 10 -47.27 7.29 -6.86
N LEU A 11 -46.76 7.53 -8.06
CA LEU A 11 -45.46 6.97 -8.45
C LEU A 11 -44.40 7.55 -7.51
N ALA A 12 -43.94 6.74 -6.55
CA ALA A 12 -42.74 7.03 -5.79
C ALA A 12 -41.54 6.85 -6.74
N ALA A 13 -41.01 7.95 -7.27
CA ALA A 13 -39.74 7.95 -7.97
C ALA A 13 -38.63 7.67 -6.95
N LEU A 14 -38.14 6.43 -6.92
CA LEU A 14 -36.97 6.03 -6.15
C LEU A 14 -35.74 6.67 -6.82
N ASN A 15 -35.27 7.79 -6.28
CA ASN A 15 -34.03 8.42 -6.73
C ASN A 15 -32.85 7.54 -6.29
N LEU A 16 -32.42 6.64 -7.17
CA LEU A 16 -31.14 5.94 -7.02
C LEU A 16 -30.03 6.91 -7.42
N ALA A 17 -29.62 7.77 -6.49
CA ALA A 17 -28.40 8.54 -6.66
C ALA A 17 -27.22 7.57 -6.57
N ALA A 18 -26.75 7.09 -7.73
CA ALA A 18 -25.48 6.40 -7.82
C ALA A 18 -24.38 7.40 -7.45
N THR A 19 -23.85 7.27 -6.24
CA THR A 19 -22.63 7.98 -5.87
C THR A 19 -21.51 7.35 -6.69
N PHE A 20 -21.10 8.02 -7.78
CA PHE A 20 -19.84 7.69 -8.41
C PHE A 20 -18.75 8.02 -7.40
N ALA A 21 -18.11 7.00 -6.84
CA ALA A 21 -16.84 7.18 -6.18
C ALA A 21 -15.89 7.77 -7.22
N VAL A 22 -15.47 9.02 -7.03
CA VAL A 22 -14.34 9.57 -7.75
C VAL A 22 -13.16 8.71 -7.32
N ALA A 23 -12.68 7.85 -8.20
CA ALA A 23 -11.38 7.22 -8.01
C ALA A 23 -10.37 8.37 -7.92
N ASP A 24 -9.72 8.49 -6.77
CA ASP A 24 -8.58 9.37 -6.62
C ASP A 24 -7.61 9.02 -7.75
N PRO A 25 -7.24 9.95 -8.65
CA PRO A 25 -6.26 9.67 -9.70
C PRO A 25 -4.88 9.31 -9.11
N LEU A 26 -4.71 9.41 -7.79
CA LEU A 26 -3.58 8.90 -6.98
C LEU A 26 -3.94 7.75 -6.01
N GLY A 27 -5.10 7.10 -6.17
CA GLY A 27 -5.29 5.71 -5.79
C GLY A 27 -5.03 5.24 -4.35
N SER A 28 -4.74 6.07 -3.34
CA SER A 28 -4.55 5.64 -1.93
C SER A 28 -3.59 4.45 -1.66
N SER A 29 -2.76 4.02 -2.61
CA SER A 29 -1.51 3.32 -2.30
C SER A 29 -0.48 4.41 -2.01
N HIS A 30 -0.10 4.55 -0.74
CA HIS A 30 1.04 5.40 -0.38
C HIS A 30 2.31 4.62 -0.73
N GLU A 31 2.68 4.67 -2.00
CA GLU A 31 3.83 3.93 -2.53
C GLU A 31 5.16 4.63 -2.21
N TRP A 32 6.26 3.93 -2.47
CA TRP A 32 7.62 4.47 -2.34
C TRP A 32 8.39 4.28 -3.65
N PRO A 33 7.97 4.90 -4.77
CA PRO A 33 8.45 4.55 -6.11
C PRO A 33 9.85 5.07 -6.44
N VAL A 34 10.38 5.99 -5.62
CA VAL A 34 11.66 6.64 -5.85
C VAL A 34 12.54 6.59 -4.61
N TYR A 35 13.85 6.64 -4.81
CA TYR A 35 14.80 6.72 -3.72
C TYR A 35 14.50 7.93 -2.82
N GLY A 36 14.26 7.67 -1.53
CA GLY A 36 13.90 8.72 -0.57
C GLY A 36 12.42 9.12 -0.54
N GLY A 37 11.54 8.40 -1.24
CA GLY A 37 10.07 8.49 -1.08
C GLY A 37 9.39 9.53 -1.96
N ASP A 38 10.08 10.60 -2.32
CA ASP A 38 9.60 11.67 -3.19
C ASP A 38 10.77 12.23 -4.03
N PRO A 39 10.51 12.97 -5.14
CA PRO A 39 11.59 13.46 -5.99
C PRO A 39 12.63 14.35 -5.26
N PRO A 40 12.25 15.21 -4.31
CA PRO A 40 13.21 15.88 -3.40
C PRO A 40 13.98 14.96 -2.44
N GLY A 41 13.51 13.73 -2.21
CA GLY A 41 14.14 12.76 -1.32
C GLY A 41 13.98 13.09 0.16
N THR A 42 12.82 13.60 0.58
CA THR A 42 12.60 14.04 1.98
C THR A 42 12.65 12.91 3.00
N LYS A 43 12.47 11.66 2.55
CA LYS A 43 12.35 10.48 3.41
C LYS A 43 11.18 10.58 4.39
N TYR A 44 10.13 11.31 4.02
CA TYR A 44 8.93 11.52 4.82
C TYR A 44 7.77 10.66 4.32
N SER A 45 7.02 10.05 5.24
CA SER A 45 5.74 9.40 4.95
C SER A 45 4.64 10.08 5.75
N ALA A 46 3.52 10.38 5.09
CA ALA A 46 2.32 10.91 5.74
C ALA A 46 1.48 9.84 6.45
N LEU A 47 1.85 8.55 6.36
CA LEU A 47 1.15 7.45 7.01
C LEU A 47 1.25 7.52 8.53
N ASP A 48 0.12 7.35 9.23
CA ASP A 48 0.02 7.48 10.69
C ASP A 48 -0.48 6.21 11.41
N ARG A 49 -0.75 5.13 10.64
CA ARG A 49 -1.21 3.83 11.17
C ARG A 49 -0.25 3.29 12.24
N ILE A 50 1.05 3.55 12.09
CA ILE A 50 2.08 3.29 13.09
C ILE A 50 2.44 4.64 13.72
N ASN A 51 2.35 4.73 15.04
CA ASN A 51 2.60 5.95 15.79
C ASN A 51 3.11 5.65 17.22
N ARG A 52 3.39 6.72 17.98
CA ARG A 52 4.01 6.64 19.32
C ARG A 52 3.22 5.78 20.32
N THR A 53 1.92 5.62 20.13
CA THR A 53 1.07 4.85 21.05
C THR A 53 1.04 3.35 20.74
N ASN A 54 1.41 2.93 19.53
CA ASN A 54 1.26 1.55 19.08
C ASN A 54 2.54 0.91 18.51
N VAL A 55 3.63 1.67 18.32
CA VAL A 55 4.90 1.19 17.77
C VAL A 55 5.48 -0.01 18.54
N SER A 56 5.21 -0.11 19.85
CA SER A 56 5.63 -1.24 20.69
C SER A 56 4.97 -2.58 20.32
N ARG A 57 3.95 -2.58 19.47
CA ARG A 57 3.23 -3.79 19.01
C ARG A 57 3.75 -4.33 17.68
N LEU A 58 4.70 -3.66 17.04
CA LEU A 58 5.24 -4.13 15.77
C LEU A 58 5.99 -5.45 15.94
N ARG A 59 5.80 -6.33 14.96
CA ARG A 59 6.47 -7.63 14.88
C ARG A 59 6.91 -7.87 13.43
N PRO A 60 8.03 -8.57 13.20
CA PRO A 60 8.39 -9.03 11.87
C PRO A 60 7.26 -9.87 11.27
N VAL A 61 6.93 -9.61 10.00
CA VAL A 61 5.93 -10.39 9.24
C VAL A 61 6.60 -11.38 8.28
N TRP A 62 7.79 -11.05 7.79
CA TRP A 62 8.65 -11.92 6.99
C TRP A 62 10.11 -11.43 7.08
N VAL A 63 11.06 -12.28 6.65
CA VAL A 63 12.49 -11.95 6.51
C VAL A 63 12.98 -12.55 5.20
N HIS A 64 13.59 -11.73 4.34
CA HIS A 64 14.24 -12.18 3.11
C HIS A 64 15.76 -12.27 3.31
N ARG A 65 16.39 -13.31 2.76
CA ARG A 65 17.84 -13.52 2.80
C ARG A 65 18.36 -13.55 1.36
N CYS A 66 19.22 -12.61 0.99
CA CYS A 66 19.79 -12.53 -0.37
C CYS A 66 20.83 -13.62 -0.68
N ASP A 67 21.40 -14.25 0.35
CA ASP A 67 22.34 -15.39 0.27
C ASP A 67 23.53 -15.22 -0.71
N ASP A 68 23.96 -13.98 -1.00
CA ASP A 68 25.06 -13.67 -1.94
C ASP A 68 26.16 -12.75 -1.37
N MET A 69 26.21 -12.61 -0.05
CA MET A 69 27.23 -11.85 0.66
C MET A 69 28.62 -12.50 0.54
N ARG A 70 29.63 -11.71 0.20
CA ARG A 70 31.05 -12.13 0.29
C ARG A 70 31.59 -11.86 1.69
N ARG A 71 32.48 -12.74 2.16
CA ARG A 71 33.17 -12.57 3.46
C ARG A 71 34.47 -11.78 3.34
N GLU A 72 35.19 -11.93 2.21
CA GLU A 72 36.50 -11.31 2.00
C GLU A 72 36.64 -10.79 0.55
N PRO A 73 36.77 -9.47 0.34
CA PRO A 73 36.37 -8.43 1.31
C PRO A 73 34.88 -8.60 1.67
N ALA A 74 34.50 -8.19 2.87
CA ALA A 74 33.11 -8.26 3.30
C ALA A 74 32.20 -7.40 2.40
N SER A 75 31.13 -7.99 1.87
CA SER A 75 30.08 -7.22 1.20
C SER A 75 29.26 -6.44 2.23
N THR A 76 28.74 -5.29 1.83
CA THR A 76 27.75 -4.51 2.59
C THR A 76 26.45 -4.39 1.79
N ILE A 77 25.37 -3.97 2.45
CA ILE A 77 24.10 -3.63 1.80
C ILE A 77 23.71 -2.21 2.22
N GLU A 78 23.68 -1.30 1.26
CA GLU A 78 23.27 0.10 1.44
C GLU A 78 21.95 0.38 0.69
N CYS A 79 21.14 -0.66 0.53
CA CYS A 79 19.90 -0.59 -0.23
C CYS A 79 18.83 0.25 0.51
N ASN A 80 18.21 1.18 -0.21
CA ASN A 80 16.92 1.78 0.15
C ASN A 80 15.88 1.24 -0.85
N PRO A 81 15.10 0.20 -0.48
CA PRO A 81 14.15 -0.39 -1.40
C PRO A 81 13.11 0.61 -1.88
N ILE A 82 12.64 0.43 -3.11
CA ILE A 82 11.44 1.11 -3.62
C ILE A 82 10.28 0.13 -3.64
N GLU A 83 9.07 0.66 -3.49
CA GLU A 83 7.83 -0.10 -3.57
C GLU A 83 6.94 0.52 -4.65
N VAL A 84 6.48 -0.33 -5.56
CA VAL A 84 5.59 0.02 -6.67
C VAL A 84 4.63 -1.14 -6.87
N ASP A 85 3.32 -0.87 -6.91
CA ASP A 85 2.27 -1.86 -7.15
C ASP A 85 2.35 -3.09 -6.20
N GLY A 86 2.72 -2.90 -4.93
CA GLY A 86 2.85 -3.98 -3.95
C GLY A 86 4.14 -4.79 -4.06
N VAL A 87 5.06 -4.43 -4.96
CA VAL A 87 6.33 -5.12 -5.18
C VAL A 87 7.48 -4.28 -4.62
N LEU A 88 8.29 -4.89 -3.76
CA LEU A 88 9.54 -4.32 -3.24
C LEU A 88 10.70 -4.66 -4.16
N TYR A 89 11.38 -3.64 -4.68
CA TYR A 89 12.59 -3.79 -5.48
C TYR A 89 13.81 -3.40 -4.63
N LEU A 90 14.78 -4.30 -4.54
CA LEU A 90 15.98 -4.12 -3.72
C LEU A 90 17.25 -4.57 -4.43
N THR A 91 18.39 -4.10 -3.93
CA THR A 91 19.72 -4.54 -4.34
C THR A 91 20.35 -5.43 -3.28
N THR A 92 20.96 -6.53 -3.73
CA THR A 92 21.63 -7.49 -2.85
C THR A 92 23.08 -7.05 -2.53
N PRO A 93 23.73 -7.64 -1.51
CA PRO A 93 25.18 -7.46 -1.28
C PRO A 93 26.05 -7.79 -2.50
N GLY A 94 25.60 -8.70 -3.36
CA GLY A 94 26.26 -9.07 -4.62
C GLY A 94 25.98 -8.13 -5.80
N LEU A 95 25.30 -7.00 -5.58
CA LEU A 95 24.86 -6.04 -6.61
C LEU A 95 23.89 -6.63 -7.64
N LYS A 96 23.03 -7.56 -7.22
CA LYS A 96 21.91 -8.04 -8.03
C LYS A 96 20.64 -7.25 -7.68
N VAL A 97 19.68 -7.25 -8.61
CA VAL A 97 18.34 -6.71 -8.36
C VAL A 97 17.40 -7.89 -8.07
N GLU A 98 16.62 -7.76 -7.01
CA GLU A 98 15.55 -8.69 -6.65
C GLU A 98 14.23 -7.93 -6.51
N ALA A 99 13.14 -8.56 -6.92
CA ALA A 99 11.78 -8.08 -6.74
C ALA A 99 11.07 -9.03 -5.78
N LEU A 100 10.42 -8.51 -4.75
CA LEU A 100 9.71 -9.27 -3.73
C LEU A 100 8.25 -8.84 -3.70
N ASP A 101 7.32 -9.79 -3.57
CA ASP A 101 5.96 -9.48 -3.15
C ASP A 101 6.00 -8.84 -1.75
N GLY A 102 5.51 -7.60 -1.60
CA GLY A 102 5.64 -6.83 -0.36
C GLY A 102 4.84 -7.41 0.81
N ALA A 103 3.80 -8.18 0.54
CA ALA A 103 2.98 -8.81 1.58
C ALA A 103 3.63 -10.10 2.14
N THR A 104 4.33 -10.85 1.29
CA THR A 104 4.82 -12.20 1.62
C THR A 104 6.34 -12.33 1.69
N GLY A 105 7.08 -11.39 1.10
CA GLY A 105 8.54 -11.41 1.01
C GLY A 105 9.09 -12.44 0.01
N ARG A 106 8.26 -12.97 -0.89
CA ARG A 106 8.67 -13.97 -1.89
C ARG A 106 9.13 -13.29 -3.18
N THR A 107 10.25 -13.77 -3.74
CA THR A 107 10.69 -13.48 -5.12
C THR A 107 9.82 -14.16 -6.15
#